data_AF-A0A7S2H8F9-F1
#
_entry.id   AF-A0A7S2H8F9-F1
#
_cell.length_a   1.000
_cell.length_b   1.000
_cell.length_c   1.000
_cell.angle_alpha   90.00
_cell.angle_beta   90.00
_cell.angle_gamma   90.00
#
_symmetry.space_group_name_H-M   'P 1'
#
loop_
_entity.id
_entity.type
_entity.pdbx_description
1 polymer ?
#
loop_
_entity_poly.entity_id
_entity_poly.type
_entity_poly.pdbx_seq_one_letter_code
_entity_poly.pdbx_strand_id
1 'polypeptide(L)'
;VVTPLSQLQAKKVKYPAVEGVKPLVDVVKCPDWARPAVQQVFGKAVVCRTMELCEQVARSHGVDAISLDGDRVSRRGVVSGGYQDPQRFVRLPLAESIRGAQRRANDAEAKLPQVEKEVTSLSARLDELHAERRHRQEHRDGVRVSMQQLTEHVQTLEDTGAKCAREMRE
;
A
#
# COMPACT_ATOMS: atom_id res chain seq x y z
N VAL A 1 9.46 -8.32 -31.29
CA VAL A 1 9.25 -7.24 -32.29
C VAL A 1 9.71 -5.95 -31.64
N VAL A 2 10.62 -5.22 -32.28
CA VAL A 2 11.11 -3.92 -31.82
C VAL A 2 10.47 -2.84 -32.69
N THR A 3 10.01 -1.75 -32.07
CA THR A 3 9.37 -0.63 -32.79
C THR A 3 10.29 0.59 -32.71
N PRO A 4 11.00 0.95 -33.80
CA PRO A 4 11.97 2.05 -33.79
C PRO A 4 11.26 3.41 -33.75
N LEU A 5 11.25 4.03 -32.57
CA LEU A 5 10.44 5.21 -32.29
C LEU A 5 10.76 6.42 -33.19
N SER A 6 12.04 6.63 -33.52
CA SER A 6 12.50 7.73 -34.38
C SER A 6 12.01 7.64 -35.83
N GLN A 7 11.59 6.46 -36.27
CA GLN A 7 11.14 6.21 -37.64
C GLN A 7 9.61 6.21 -37.75
N LEU A 8 8.90 6.41 -36.63
CA LEU A 8 7.44 6.34 -36.60
C LEU A 8 6.81 7.64 -37.07
N GLN A 9 6.05 7.53 -38.17
CA GLN A 9 5.16 8.60 -38.58
C GLN A 9 3.75 8.31 -38.06
N ALA A 10 3.26 9.20 -37.19
CA ALA A 10 1.91 9.13 -36.66
C ALA A 10 0.89 9.38 -37.79
N LYS A 11 0.21 8.32 -38.22
CA LYS A 11 -0.90 8.44 -39.18
C LYS A 11 -2.12 9.00 -38.46
N LYS A 12 -2.62 10.15 -38.92
CA LYS A 12 -3.90 10.71 -38.47
C LYS A 12 -5.03 9.79 -38.94
N VAL A 13 -5.64 9.08 -38.00
CA VAL A 13 -6.83 8.25 -38.27
C VAL A 13 -8.04 9.07 -37.86
N LYS A 14 -9.06 9.11 -38.73
CA LYS A 14 -10.35 9.69 -38.40
C LYS A 14 -11.15 8.64 -37.65
N TYR A 15 -11.49 8.93 -36.40
CA TYR A 15 -12.28 8.04 -35.57
C TYR A 15 -13.77 8.38 -35.66
N PRO A 16 -14.66 7.38 -35.57
CA PRO A 16 -16.10 7.59 -35.45
C PRO A 16 -16.43 8.36 -34.17
N ALA A 17 -17.18 9.46 -34.28
CA ALA A 17 -17.71 10.21 -33.13
C ALA A 17 -19.12 9.68 -32.76
N VAL A 18 -19.20 8.38 -32.47
CA VAL A 18 -20.45 7.69 -32.14
C VAL A 18 -20.44 7.33 -30.66
N GLU A 19 -21.57 7.50 -29.98
CA GLU A 19 -21.68 7.13 -28.57
C GLU A 19 -21.44 5.62 -28.38
N GLY A 20 -20.71 5.26 -27.33
CA GLY A 20 -20.35 3.86 -27.08
C GLY A 20 -19.20 3.34 -27.93
N VAL A 21 -18.54 4.20 -28.73
CA VAL A 21 -17.31 3.89 -29.44
C VAL A 21 -16.18 4.75 -28.90
N LYS A 22 -15.03 4.14 -28.62
CA LYS A 22 -13.83 4.87 -28.19
C LYS A 22 -12.58 4.37 -28.91
N PRO A 23 -11.70 5.26 -29.42
CA PRO A 23 -10.41 4.86 -29.97
C PRO A 23 -9.57 4.17 -28.91
N LEU A 24 -8.95 3.04 -29.26
CA LEU A 24 -8.14 2.28 -28.31
C LEU A 24 -6.90 3.08 -27.84
N VAL A 25 -6.40 3.98 -28.68
CA VAL A 25 -5.30 4.91 -28.36
C VAL A 25 -5.61 5.88 -27.22
N ASP A 26 -6.89 6.18 -26.98
CA ASP A 26 -7.34 7.05 -25.89
C ASP A 26 -7.59 6.28 -24.59
N VAL A 27 -7.72 4.96 -24.69
CA VAL A 27 -7.88 4.06 -23.53
C VAL A 27 -6.51 3.71 -22.95
N VAL A 28 -5.50 3.51 -23.80
CA VAL A 28 -4.14 3.16 -23.39
C VAL A 28 -3.40 4.39 -22.86
N LYS A 29 -3.18 4.42 -21.53
CA LYS A 29 -2.34 5.43 -20.89
C LYS A 29 -0.86 5.15 -21.18
N CYS A 30 -0.17 6.13 -21.74
CA CYS A 30 1.25 6.06 -22.08
C CYS A 30 1.90 7.44 -21.95
N PRO A 31 3.22 7.51 -21.75
CA PRO A 31 3.94 8.79 -21.78
C PRO A 31 3.96 9.36 -23.20
N ASP A 32 4.08 10.69 -23.31
CA ASP A 32 3.93 11.40 -24.60
C ASP A 32 4.94 10.95 -25.65
N TRP A 33 6.18 10.65 -25.26
CA TRP A 33 7.20 10.14 -26.17
C TRP A 33 6.81 8.79 -26.80
N ALA A 34 5.99 7.96 -26.12
CA ALA A 34 5.57 6.66 -26.63
C ALA A 34 4.30 6.73 -27.50
N ARG A 35 3.64 7.89 -27.57
CA ARG A 35 2.40 8.09 -28.33
C ARG A 35 2.49 7.64 -29.80
N PRO A 36 3.57 7.91 -30.56
CA PRO A 36 3.68 7.45 -31.94
C PRO A 36 3.63 5.92 -32.09
N ALA A 37 4.23 5.19 -31.14
CA ALA A 37 4.21 3.73 -31.13
C ALA A 37 2.83 3.18 -30.78
N VAL A 38 2.16 3.78 -29.78
CA VAL A 38 0.77 3.43 -29.43
C VAL A 38 -0.17 3.69 -30.60
N GLN A 39 -0.02 4.83 -31.29
CA GLN A 39 -0.79 5.15 -32.49
C GLN A 39 -0.54 4.15 -33.64
N GLN A 40 0.69 3.67 -33.81
CA GLN A 40 0.99 2.67 -34.85
C GLN A 40 0.31 1.33 -34.57
N VAL A 41 0.36 0.85 -33.31
CA VAL A 41 -0.16 -0.47 -32.93
C VAL A 41 -1.68 -0.45 -32.82
N PHE A 42 -2.24 0.57 -32.15
CA PHE A 42 -3.65 0.63 -31.78
C PHE A 42 -4.45 1.67 -32.56
N GLY A 43 -3.82 2.51 -33.37
CA GLY A 43 -4.50 3.61 -34.04
C GLY A 43 -5.54 3.18 -35.07
N LYS A 44 -5.55 1.91 -35.51
CA LYS A 44 -6.58 1.35 -36.40
C LYS A 44 -7.65 0.57 -35.66
N ALA A 45 -7.64 0.57 -34.32
CA ALA A 45 -8.56 -0.18 -33.48
C ALA A 45 -9.44 0.75 -32.64
N VAL A 46 -10.70 0.38 -32.49
CA VAL A 46 -11.68 1.03 -31.62
C VAL A 46 -12.33 0.00 -30.71
N VAL A 47 -12.75 0.43 -29.54
CA VAL A 47 -13.52 -0.38 -28.60
C VAL A 47 -14.97 0.08 -28.68
N CYS A 48 -15.90 -0.86 -28.84
CA CYS A 48 -17.33 -0.58 -28.84
C CYS A 48 -18.01 -1.26 -27.66
N ARG A 49 -19.12 -0.66 -27.21
CA ARG A 49 -19.94 -1.17 -26.10
C ARG A 49 -20.66 -2.47 -26.44
N THR A 50 -21.14 -2.63 -27.67
CA THR A 50 -21.88 -3.83 -28.12
C THR A 50 -21.30 -4.38 -29.43
N MET A 51 -21.65 -5.64 -29.75
CA MET A 51 -21.20 -6.32 -30.97
C MET A 51 -21.79 -5.68 -32.23
N GLU A 52 -23.08 -5.33 -32.20
CA GLU A 52 -23.77 -4.73 -33.35
C GLU A 52 -23.11 -3.41 -33.75
N LEU A 53 -22.71 -2.63 -32.74
CA LEU A 53 -21.97 -1.40 -32.94
C LEU A 53 -20.56 -1.67 -33.49
N CYS A 54 -19.89 -2.75 -33.05
CA CYS A 54 -18.62 -3.18 -33.64
C CYS A 54 -18.76 -3.40 -35.15
N GLU A 55 -19.77 -4.16 -35.57
CA GLU A 55 -19.98 -4.49 -36.98
C GLU A 55 -20.33 -3.26 -37.83
N GLN A 56 -21.19 -2.39 -37.32
CA GLN A 56 -21.57 -1.16 -38.01
C GLN A 56 -20.35 -0.26 -38.21
N VAL A 57 -19.57 -0.06 -37.15
CA VAL A 57 -18.39 0.82 -37.17
C VAL A 57 -17.29 0.24 -38.05
N ALA A 58 -17.02 -1.06 -37.96
CA ALA A 58 -15.98 -1.70 -38.77
C ALA A 58 -16.26 -1.59 -40.26
N ARG A 59 -17.52 -1.77 -40.67
CA ARG A 59 -17.96 -1.65 -42.08
C ARG A 59 -17.98 -0.20 -42.57
N SER A 60 -18.52 0.73 -41.78
CA SER A 60 -18.71 2.12 -42.19
C SER A 60 -17.44 2.96 -42.17
N HIS A 61 -16.56 2.76 -41.19
CA HIS A 61 -15.38 3.60 -40.97
C HIS A 61 -14.06 2.92 -41.35
N GLY A 62 -14.09 1.63 -41.69
CA GLY A 62 -12.87 0.90 -42.02
C GLY A 62 -11.84 0.97 -40.89
N VAL A 63 -12.29 0.73 -39.64
CA VAL A 63 -11.48 0.51 -38.42
C VAL A 63 -11.73 -0.89 -37.85
N ASP A 64 -10.74 -1.49 -37.18
CA ASP A 64 -10.96 -2.76 -36.49
C ASP A 64 -11.73 -2.47 -35.19
N ALA A 65 -12.87 -3.11 -34.98
CA ALA A 65 -13.70 -2.89 -33.79
C ALA A 65 -13.58 -4.08 -32.83
N ILE A 66 -13.56 -3.80 -31.53
CA ILE A 66 -13.38 -4.78 -30.48
C ILE A 66 -14.49 -4.56 -29.44
N SER A 67 -15.23 -5.61 -29.07
CA SER A 67 -16.25 -5.55 -28.01
C SER A 67 -15.61 -5.53 -26.63
N LEU A 68 -16.37 -5.14 -25.60
CA LEU A 68 -15.90 -5.22 -24.20
C LEU A 68 -15.66 -6.66 -23.74
N ASP A 69 -16.34 -7.63 -24.36
CA ASP A 69 -16.20 -9.06 -24.07
C ASP A 69 -14.97 -9.68 -24.75
N GLY A 70 -14.27 -8.93 -25.61
CA GLY A 70 -13.02 -9.33 -26.25
C GLY A 70 -13.17 -9.93 -27.65
N ASP A 71 -14.37 -9.95 -28.20
CA ASP A 71 -14.59 -10.31 -29.59
C ASP A 71 -14.14 -9.17 -30.52
N ARG A 72 -13.65 -9.53 -31.71
CA ARG A 72 -13.11 -8.58 -32.69
C ARG A 72 -13.84 -8.70 -34.01
N VAL A 73 -14.26 -7.56 -34.55
CA VAL A 73 -14.70 -7.40 -35.94
C VAL A 73 -13.63 -6.66 -36.72
N SER A 74 -12.97 -7.38 -37.63
CA SER A 74 -12.01 -6.80 -38.56
C SER A 74 -12.72 -5.95 -39.61
N ARG A 75 -12.02 -4.94 -40.13
CA ARG A 75 -12.46 -4.12 -41.28
C ARG A 75 -12.82 -4.90 -42.53
N ARG A 76 -12.26 -6.10 -42.65
CA ARG A 76 -12.53 -7.03 -43.77
C ARG A 76 -13.79 -7.87 -43.55
N GLY A 77 -14.55 -7.61 -42.47
CA GLY A 77 -15.74 -8.36 -42.11
C GLY A 77 -15.47 -9.67 -41.39
N VAL A 78 -14.21 -9.98 -41.06
CA VAL A 78 -13.87 -11.17 -40.27
C VAL A 78 -14.22 -10.92 -38.81
N VAL A 79 -15.14 -11.72 -38.28
CA VAL A 79 -15.48 -11.75 -36.85
C VAL A 79 -14.64 -12.84 -36.20
N SER A 80 -13.99 -12.51 -35.08
CA SER A 80 -13.16 -13.43 -34.30
C SER A 80 -13.57 -13.33 -32.84
N GLY A 81 -13.95 -14.46 -32.25
CA GLY A 81 -14.43 -14.52 -30.87
C GLY A 81 -14.24 -15.92 -30.28
N GLY A 82 -14.74 -16.09 -29.06
CA GLY A 82 -14.73 -17.37 -28.33
C GLY A 82 -13.81 -17.40 -27.10
N TYR A 83 -13.71 -18.57 -26.46
CA TYR A 83 -12.94 -18.72 -25.23
C TYR A 83 -11.43 -18.60 -25.49
N GLN A 84 -10.79 -17.66 -24.80
CA GLN A 84 -9.34 -17.57 -24.71
C GLN A 84 -8.90 -18.00 -23.33
N ASP A 85 -8.06 -19.02 -23.26
CA ASP A 85 -7.43 -19.46 -22.02
C ASP A 85 -6.61 -18.30 -21.41
N PRO A 86 -6.98 -17.80 -20.22
CA PRO A 86 -6.26 -16.71 -19.55
C PRO A 86 -4.78 -17.07 -19.28
N GLN A 87 -4.45 -18.35 -19.12
CA GLN A 87 -3.08 -18.80 -18.88
C GLN A 87 -2.19 -18.67 -20.12
N ARG A 88 -2.78 -18.53 -21.32
CA ARG A 88 -2.01 -18.37 -22.56
C ARG A 88 -1.45 -16.95 -22.74
N PHE A 89 -2.12 -15.93 -22.20
CA PHE A 89 -1.77 -14.52 -22.40
C PHE A 89 -1.51 -13.77 -21.08
N VAL A 90 -0.58 -14.30 -20.27
CA VAL A 90 -0.29 -13.82 -18.90
C VAL A 90 0.42 -12.45 -18.85
N ARG A 91 0.87 -11.90 -19.98
CA ARG A 91 1.73 -10.70 -19.99
C ARG A 91 1.07 -9.47 -19.35
N LEU A 92 -0.20 -9.20 -19.66
CA LEU A 92 -0.92 -8.05 -19.11
C LEU A 92 -1.24 -8.24 -17.61
N PRO A 93 -1.84 -9.38 -17.17
CA PRO A 93 -2.04 -9.67 -15.75
C PRO A 93 -0.75 -9.63 -14.94
N LEU A 94 0.34 -10.20 -15.46
CA LEU A 94 1.64 -10.19 -14.79
C LEU A 94 2.17 -8.77 -14.63
N ALA A 95 2.11 -7.95 -15.68
CA ALA A 95 2.52 -6.55 -15.60
C ALA A 95 1.68 -5.75 -14.59
N GLU A 96 0.39 -6.06 -14.47
CA GLU A 96 -0.48 -5.48 -13.44
C GLU A 96 -0.10 -5.93 -12.03
N SER A 97 0.12 -7.23 -11.82
CA SER A 97 0.59 -7.77 -10.54
C SER A 97 1.93 -7.16 -10.10
N ILE A 98 2.88 -7.00 -11.03
CA ILE A 98 4.16 -6.34 -10.77
C ILE A 98 3.94 -4.89 -10.37
N ARG A 99 3.12 -4.13 -11.11
CA ARG A 99 2.79 -2.74 -10.74
C ARG A 99 2.13 -2.64 -9.38
N GLY A 100 1.22 -3.56 -9.05
CA GLY A 100 0.55 -3.62 -7.76
C GLY A 100 1.53 -3.94 -6.62
N ALA A 101 2.44 -4.89 -6.83
CA ALA A 101 3.50 -5.21 -5.88
C ALA A 101 4.42 -4.01 -5.64
N GLN A 102 4.84 -3.32 -6.70
CA GLN A 102 5.68 -2.13 -6.58
C GLN A 102 5.01 -1.00 -5.81
N ARG A 103 3.70 -0.76 -6.06
CA ARG A 103 2.94 0.25 -5.29
C ARG A 103 2.93 -0.08 -3.80
N ARG A 104 2.65 -1.34 -3.44
CA ARG A 104 2.66 -1.78 -2.04
C ARG A 104 4.04 -1.65 -1.40
N ALA A 105 5.10 -1.95 -2.13
CA ALA A 105 6.47 -1.77 -1.65
C ALA A 105 6.76 -0.29 -1.36
N ASN A 106 6.46 0.59 -2.31
CA ASN A 106 6.65 2.03 -2.14
C ASN A 106 5.81 2.60 -0.99
N ASP A 107 4.56 2.17 -0.84
CA ASP A 107 3.68 2.62 0.25
C ASP A 107 4.19 2.15 1.62
N ALA A 108 4.76 0.94 1.70
CA ALA A 108 5.38 0.41 2.91
C ALA A 108 6.67 1.17 3.26
N GLU A 109 7.54 1.41 2.27
CA GLU A 109 8.75 2.21 2.42
C GLU A 109 8.46 3.64 2.90
N ALA A 110 7.38 4.25 2.40
CA ALA A 110 6.96 5.58 2.83
C ALA A 110 6.47 5.63 4.29
N LYS A 111 5.91 4.53 4.81
CA LYS A 111 5.40 4.43 6.19
C LYS A 111 6.49 4.05 7.20
N LEU A 112 7.52 3.34 6.76
CA LEU A 112 8.63 2.88 7.59
C LEU A 112 9.22 3.97 8.50
N PRO A 113 9.58 5.18 8.02
CA PRO A 113 10.20 6.20 8.87
C PRO A 113 9.25 6.79 9.92
N GLN A 114 7.93 6.74 9.69
CA GLN A 114 6.95 7.19 10.69
C GLN A 114 6.90 6.20 11.85
N VAL A 115 6.81 4.91 11.53
CA VAL A 115 6.81 3.84 12.54
C VAL A 115 8.12 3.82 13.32
N GLU A 116 9.27 4.00 12.66
CA GLU A 116 10.58 4.06 13.34
C GLU A 116 10.67 5.23 14.33
N LYS A 117 10.13 6.41 13.97
CA LYS A 117 10.05 7.57 14.89
C LYS A 117 9.13 7.28 16.08
N GLU A 118 7.97 6.67 15.85
CA GLU A 118 7.05 6.29 16.92
C GLU A 118 7.71 5.31 17.89
N VAL A 119 8.34 4.25 17.38
CA VAL A 119 9.10 3.28 18.20
C VAL A 119 10.16 3.97 19.03
N THR A 120 10.97 4.84 18.41
CA THR A 120 12.04 5.57 19.12
C THR A 120 11.48 6.46 20.24
N SER A 121 10.37 7.15 19.99
CA SER A 121 9.71 8.00 20.99
C SER A 121 9.13 7.21 22.16
N LEU A 122 8.53 6.05 21.89
CA LEU A 122 7.97 5.17 22.90
C LEU A 122 9.07 4.51 23.74
N SER A 123 10.19 4.13 23.13
CA SER A 123 11.36 3.63 23.85
C SER A 123 11.94 4.67 24.79
N ALA A 124 12.11 5.93 24.35
CA ALA A 124 12.59 7.00 25.22
C ALA A 124 11.66 7.22 26.44
N ARG A 125 10.34 7.20 26.21
CA ARG A 125 9.35 7.33 27.29
C ARG A 125 9.36 6.13 28.24
N LEU A 126 9.59 4.93 27.74
CA LEU A 126 9.74 3.72 28.56
C LEU A 126 10.95 3.83 29.48
N ASP A 127 12.07 4.33 28.98
CA ASP A 127 13.29 4.52 29.75
C ASP A 127 13.12 5.56 30.86
N GLU A 128 12.41 6.65 30.59
CA GLU A 128 12.04 7.66 31.58
C GLU A 128 11.17 7.07 32.70
N LEU A 129 10.12 6.32 32.34
CA LEU A 129 9.26 5.62 33.31
C LEU A 129 10.04 4.60 34.14
N HIS A 130 11.00 3.90 33.54
CA HIS A 130 11.87 2.97 34.25
C HIS A 130 12.78 3.69 35.25
N ALA A 131 13.32 4.87 34.89
CA ALA A 131 14.12 5.69 35.79
C ALA A 131 13.28 6.20 36.97
N GLU A 132 12.07 6.70 36.71
CA GLU A 132 11.16 7.15 37.76
C GLU A 132 10.76 6.02 38.70
N ARG A 133 10.47 4.82 38.15
CA ARG A 133 10.15 3.64 38.96
C ARG A 133 11.32 3.23 39.85
N ARG A 134 12.56 3.28 39.36
CA ARG A 134 13.76 3.00 40.16
C ARG A 134 13.90 4.00 41.31
N HIS A 135 13.77 5.29 41.02
CA HIS A 135 13.87 6.33 42.03
C HIS A 135 12.82 6.18 43.14
N ARG A 136 11.56 5.91 42.77
CA ARG A 136 10.49 5.64 43.75
C ARG A 136 10.74 4.36 44.54
N GLN A 137 11.33 3.33 43.92
CA GLN A 137 11.67 2.08 44.60
C GLN A 137 12.77 2.30 45.64
N GLU A 138 13.84 3.01 45.29
CA GLU A 138 14.91 3.39 46.23
C GLU A 138 14.37 4.20 47.40
N HIS A 139 13.47 5.16 47.13
CA HIS A 139 12.82 5.95 48.18
C HIS A 139 11.97 5.08 49.11
N ARG A 140 11.20 4.14 48.56
CA ARG A 140 10.41 3.17 49.35
C ARG A 140 11.29 2.27 50.21
N ASP A 141 12.39 1.78 49.66
CA ASP A 141 13.31 0.90 50.39
C ASP A 141 14.02 1.67 51.51
N GLY A 142 14.39 2.94 51.28
CA GLY A 142 14.89 3.84 52.32
C GLY A 142 13.90 4.06 53.47
N VAL A 143 12.65 4.40 53.17
CA VAL A 143 11.60 4.56 54.19
C VAL A 143 11.35 3.27 54.95
N ARG A 144 11.38 2.11 54.26
CA ARG A 144 11.23 0.81 54.90
C ARG A 144 12.33 0.53 55.91
N VAL A 145 13.59 0.84 55.59
CA VAL A 145 14.71 0.69 56.52
C VAL A 145 14.55 1.61 57.72
N SER A 146 14.19 2.89 57.52
CA SER A 146 13.93 3.80 58.64
C SER A 146 12.79 3.32 59.54
N MET A 147 11.71 2.77 58.96
CA MET A 147 10.61 2.19 59.73
C MET A 147 11.04 1.00 60.58
N GLN A 148 11.92 0.13 60.07
CA GLN A 148 12.47 -0.99 60.84
C GLN A 148 13.28 -0.48 62.03
N GLN A 149 14.17 0.50 61.81
CA GLN A 149 14.99 1.11 62.88
C GLN A 149 14.12 1.77 63.97
N LEU A 150 13.09 2.53 63.57
CA LEU A 150 12.15 3.14 64.51
C LEU A 150 11.37 2.08 65.32
N THR A 151 10.96 0.99 64.67
CA THR A 151 10.26 -0.11 65.35
C THR A 151 11.16 -0.81 66.37
N GLU A 152 12.42 -1.07 66.02
CA GLU A 152 13.43 -1.61 66.94
C GLU A 152 13.66 -0.65 68.12
N HIS A 153 13.77 0.66 67.87
CA HIS A 153 13.92 1.65 68.95
C HIS A 153 12.72 1.67 69.89
N VAL A 154 11.49 1.62 69.37
CA VAL A 154 10.29 1.54 70.21
C VAL A 154 10.32 0.29 71.09
N GLN A 155 10.65 -0.88 70.53
CA GLN A 155 10.77 -2.12 71.31
C GLN A 155 11.81 -2.01 72.44
N THR A 156 12.98 -1.42 72.16
CA THR A 156 14.00 -1.22 73.20
C THR A 156 13.56 -0.25 74.30
N LEU A 157 12.78 0.78 73.96
CA LEU A 157 12.23 1.73 74.93
C LEU A 157 11.13 1.08 75.80
N GLU A 158 10.29 0.25 75.20
CA GLU A 158 9.30 -0.54 75.93
C GLU A 158 9.98 -1.51 76.92
N ASP A 159 11.03 -2.20 76.48
CA ASP A 159 11.80 -3.13 77.33
C ASP A 159 12.52 -2.42 78.48
N THR A 160 13.10 -1.25 78.24
CA THR A 160 13.76 -0.44 79.29
C THR A 160 12.75 0.15 80.27
N GLY A 161 11.62 0.65 79.77
CA GLY A 161 10.50 1.09 80.61
C GLY A 161 9.96 -0.05 81.49
N ALA A 162 9.83 -1.26 80.93
CA ALA A 162 9.42 -2.45 81.68
C ALA A 162 10.44 -2.88 82.74
N LYS A 163 11.75 -2.65 82.52
CA LYS A 163 12.79 -2.90 83.53
C LYS A 163 12.78 -1.87 84.66
N CYS A 164 12.75 -0.57 84.35
CA CYS A 164 12.66 0.49 85.36
C CYS A 164 11.37 0.37 86.20
N ALA A 165 10.25 -0.04 85.59
CA ALA A 165 9.01 -0.28 86.31
C ALA A 165 9.05 -1.48 87.27
N ARG A 166 10.00 -2.41 87.11
CA ARG A 166 10.27 -3.52 88.05
C ARG A 166 11.19 -3.06 89.17
N GLU A 167 12.26 -2.33 88.86
CA GLU A 167 13.21 -1.81 89.85
C GLU A 167 12.56 -0.82 90.84
N MET A 168 11.52 -0.09 90.42
CA MET A 168 10.76 0.83 91.28
C MET A 168 9.72 0.14 92.19
N ARG A 169 9.50 -1.18 92.02
CA ARG A 169 8.56 -1.97 92.85
C ARG A 169 9.26 -2.82 93.91
N GLU A 170 10.59 -2.89 93.90
CA GLU A 170 11.43 -3.46 94.96
C GLU A 170 11.86 -2.36 95.94
#